data_AF-A0A2N9ENU8-F1
#
_entry.id   AF-A0A2N9ENU8-F1
#
_cell.length_a   1.000
_cell.length_b   1.000
_cell.length_c   1.000
_cell.angle_alpha   90.00
_cell.angle_beta   90.00
_cell.angle_gamma   90.00
#
_symmetry.space_group_name_H-M   'P 1'
#
loop_
_entity.id
_entity.type
_entity.pdbx_description
1 polymer ?
#
loop_
_entity_poly.entity_id
_entity_poly.type
_entity_poly.pdbx_seq_one_letter_code
_entity_poly.pdbx_strand_id
1 'polypeptide(L)'
;MEGSIAEELYSESLKLSKIELGPNPSSSANDKESDSHDVDDLQHEDLPIWDSSDEEVFGSSELDREWQRRHDQFHTHGYREGISAGKEASAQEGFNIGFKQSVLAGYNWGIVRGVTSALASLPDELKEKLIETQEKRNEFKGLYESVHSISTADALRFARAKFRP
;
A
#
# COMPACT_ATOMS: atom_id res chain seq x y z
N MET A 1 -1.78 -21.81 -24.88
CA MET A 1 -1.26 -20.50 -24.44
C MET A 1 -1.93 -20.24 -23.10
N GLU A 2 -1.48 -20.94 -22.08
CA GLU A 2 -2.15 -21.04 -20.78
C GLU A 2 -1.15 -20.66 -19.70
N GLY A 3 -0.97 -19.36 -19.53
CA GLY A 3 -0.35 -18.77 -18.34
C GLY A 3 -1.36 -17.78 -17.78
N SER A 4 -1.71 -17.91 -16.51
CA SER A 4 -2.56 -16.92 -15.85
C SER A 4 -1.83 -15.58 -15.84
N ILE A 5 -2.49 -14.49 -16.22
CA ILE A 5 -1.92 -13.13 -16.16
C ILE A 5 -1.38 -12.80 -14.75
N ALA A 6 -1.98 -13.40 -13.72
CA ALA A 6 -1.49 -13.27 -12.35
C ALA A 6 -0.12 -13.93 -12.15
N GLU A 7 0.16 -15.03 -12.84
CA GLU A 7 1.42 -15.75 -12.76
C GLU A 7 2.54 -14.97 -13.46
N GLU A 8 2.23 -14.29 -14.57
CA GLU A 8 3.17 -13.40 -15.25
C GLU A 8 3.52 -12.17 -14.38
N LEU A 9 2.50 -11.50 -13.81
CA LEU A 9 2.68 -10.28 -13.02
C LEU A 9 3.32 -10.48 -11.64
N TYR A 10 3.13 -11.65 -11.01
CA TYR A 10 3.59 -11.90 -9.63
C TYR A 10 4.72 -12.94 -9.52
N SER A 11 5.28 -13.37 -10.65
CA SER A 11 6.33 -14.41 -10.69
C SER A 11 7.62 -14.01 -9.96
N GLU A 12 7.97 -12.73 -9.88
CA GLU A 12 9.12 -12.26 -9.07
C GLU A 12 8.83 -12.27 -7.57
N SER A 13 7.64 -11.80 -7.16
CA SER A 13 7.26 -11.74 -5.74
C SER A 13 7.17 -13.13 -5.10
N LEU A 14 6.69 -14.13 -5.86
CA LEU A 14 6.65 -15.53 -5.41
C LEU A 14 8.05 -16.16 -5.28
N LYS A 15 9.04 -15.66 -6.02
CA LYS A 15 10.44 -16.14 -5.89
C LYS A 15 11.10 -15.54 -4.65
N LEU A 16 10.82 -14.29 -4.32
CA LEU A 16 11.35 -13.60 -3.14
C LEU A 16 10.82 -14.18 -1.83
N SER A 17 9.53 -14.51 -1.75
CA SER A 17 8.93 -15.09 -0.53
C SER A 17 9.48 -16.47 -0.17
N LYS A 18 10.10 -17.17 -1.12
CA LYS A 18 10.68 -18.51 -0.91
C LYS A 18 12.10 -18.46 -0.35
N ILE A 19 12.75 -17.31 -0.36
CA ILE A 19 14.14 -17.11 0.08
C ILE A 19 14.22 -16.71 1.57
N GLU A 20 13.16 -16.12 2.14
CA GLU A 20 13.20 -15.53 3.49
C GLU A 20 12.78 -16.45 4.66
N LEU A 21 12.46 -17.72 4.42
CA LEU A 21 12.15 -18.66 5.51
C LEU A 21 13.42 -19.31 6.09
N GLY A 22 14.17 -18.53 6.87
CA GLY A 22 15.17 -18.99 7.85
C GLY A 22 14.65 -18.88 9.29
N PRO A 23 15.12 -19.70 10.25
CA PRO A 23 14.39 -19.99 11.48
C PRO A 23 14.47 -18.88 12.55
N ASN A 24 13.32 -18.60 13.15
CA ASN A 24 13.08 -17.67 14.26
C ASN A 24 14.03 -17.85 15.46
N PRO A 25 14.44 -16.76 16.15
CA PRO A 25 14.75 -16.81 17.57
C PRO A 25 13.58 -16.23 18.38
N SER A 26 13.07 -17.05 19.31
CA SER A 26 12.18 -16.65 20.39
C SER A 26 12.88 -15.65 21.32
N SER A 27 12.25 -14.53 21.64
CA SER A 27 12.65 -13.72 22.80
C SER A 27 11.45 -13.50 23.74
N SER A 28 11.63 -13.99 24.95
CA SER A 28 10.76 -13.81 26.12
C SER A 28 10.96 -12.40 26.66
N ALA A 29 9.87 -11.66 26.85
CA ALA A 29 9.85 -10.39 27.56
C ALA A 29 10.13 -10.62 29.06
N ASN A 30 10.95 -9.76 29.66
CA ASN A 30 10.98 -9.52 31.11
C ASN A 30 11.29 -8.04 31.35
N ASP A 31 10.26 -7.30 31.75
CA ASP A 31 10.33 -5.95 32.28
C ASP A 31 10.87 -5.99 33.72
N LYS A 32 11.90 -5.20 34.05
CA LYS A 32 12.09 -4.62 35.41
C LYS A 32 12.84 -3.29 35.35
N GLU A 33 12.22 -2.32 36.02
CA GLU A 33 12.61 -0.91 36.20
C GLU A 33 13.86 -0.69 37.07
N SER A 34 14.49 0.47 36.81
CA SER A 34 15.22 1.41 37.66
C SER A 34 15.84 0.95 38.99
N ASP A 35 17.11 1.33 39.21
CA ASP A 35 17.55 2.27 40.26
C ASP A 35 19.10 2.32 40.29
N SER A 36 19.70 3.50 40.19
CA SER A 36 21.08 3.69 40.63
C SER A 36 21.35 5.14 41.02
N HIS A 37 21.62 5.29 42.32
CA HIS A 37 21.93 6.50 43.06
C HIS A 37 23.15 7.30 42.58
N ASP A 38 23.04 8.61 42.78
CA ASP A 38 24.10 9.61 42.79
C ASP A 38 25.19 9.28 43.82
N VAL A 39 26.46 9.41 43.41
CA VAL A 39 27.55 9.86 44.30
C VAL A 39 28.52 10.76 43.53
N ASP A 40 28.88 11.82 44.24
CA ASP A 40 29.66 13.00 43.88
C ASP A 40 31.18 12.75 43.80
N ASP A 41 31.86 13.70 43.17
CA ASP A 41 33.17 14.27 43.56
C ASP A 41 34.38 14.21 42.58
N LEU A 42 35.00 15.40 42.53
CA LEU A 42 36.34 15.82 42.10
C LEU A 42 36.62 16.36 40.68
N GLN A 43 36.97 17.65 40.71
CA GLN A 43 37.40 18.61 39.71
C GLN A 43 38.77 18.27 39.12
N HIS A 44 39.10 18.78 37.91
CA HIS A 44 40.27 19.62 37.63
C HIS A 44 40.25 20.12 36.16
N GLU A 45 40.37 21.44 36.00
CA GLU A 45 40.51 22.20 34.76
C GLU A 45 41.88 21.96 34.09
N ASP A 46 41.95 21.98 32.75
CA ASP A 46 42.87 22.83 31.94
C ASP A 46 42.92 22.44 30.43
N LEU A 47 42.24 23.28 29.62
CA LEU A 47 42.54 23.80 28.25
C LEU A 47 42.95 22.88 27.07
N PRO A 48 42.46 23.16 25.82
CA PRO A 48 42.70 22.30 24.66
C PRO A 48 44.03 22.62 23.95
N ILE A 49 44.95 21.66 23.96
CA ILE A 49 46.18 21.69 23.16
C ILE A 49 45.85 21.23 21.73
N TRP A 50 45.86 22.16 20.79
CA TRP A 50 45.83 21.82 19.36
C TRP A 50 47.26 21.50 18.94
N ASP A 51 47.67 20.24 19.05
CA ASP A 51 48.89 19.77 18.38
C ASP A 51 48.79 18.28 18.01
N SER A 52 48.67 18.07 16.70
CA SER A 52 49.25 17.00 15.89
C SER A 52 49.20 15.54 16.38
N SER A 53 48.63 14.70 15.51
CA SER A 53 48.84 13.25 15.43
C SER A 53 48.11 12.38 16.46
N ASP A 54 46.80 12.19 16.26
CA ASP A 54 46.17 10.89 16.56
C ASP A 54 44.95 10.68 15.66
N GLU A 55 45.21 10.08 14.50
CA GLU A 55 44.23 9.81 13.43
C GLU A 55 43.15 8.77 13.85
N GLU A 56 43.18 8.25 15.08
CA GLU A 56 42.31 7.15 15.54
C GLU A 56 41.37 7.49 16.72
N VAL A 57 41.65 8.50 17.54
CA VAL A 57 40.82 8.85 18.72
C VAL A 57 39.69 9.83 18.37
N PHE A 58 39.93 10.76 17.45
CA PHE A 58 38.89 11.69 16.94
C PHE A 58 37.80 10.98 16.14
N GLY A 59 38.16 9.91 15.41
CA GLY A 59 37.20 9.10 14.65
C GLY A 59 36.19 8.38 15.54
N SER A 60 36.60 7.92 16.73
CA SER A 60 35.69 7.21 17.65
C SER A 60 34.68 8.15 18.31
N SER A 61 35.09 9.34 18.74
CA SER A 61 34.18 10.34 19.33
C SER A 61 33.24 10.98 18.30
N GLU A 62 33.73 11.22 17.08
CA GLU A 62 32.89 11.71 15.99
C GLU A 62 31.87 10.65 15.55
N LEU A 63 32.26 9.38 15.51
CA LEU A 63 31.39 8.25 15.18
C LEU A 63 30.34 8.00 16.26
N ASP A 64 30.68 8.18 17.55
CA ASP A 64 29.73 8.12 18.68
C ASP A 64 28.74 9.29 18.64
N ARG A 65 29.22 10.53 18.41
CA ARG A 65 28.38 11.71 18.19
C ARG A 65 27.42 11.52 17.03
N GLU A 66 27.90 10.96 15.92
CA GLU A 66 27.07 10.72 14.75
C GLU A 66 26.09 9.56 14.95
N TRP A 67 26.48 8.54 15.74
CA TRP A 67 25.60 7.48 16.19
C TRP A 67 24.48 8.01 17.07
N GLN A 68 24.76 8.84 18.08
CA GLN A 68 23.75 9.51 18.92
C GLN A 68 22.79 10.35 18.08
N ARG A 69 23.34 11.15 17.16
CA ARG A 69 22.54 12.01 16.26
C ARG A 69 21.57 11.18 15.40
N ARG A 70 22.03 10.05 14.85
CA ARG A 70 21.18 9.12 14.09
C ARG A 70 20.20 8.38 14.98
N HIS A 71 20.62 7.99 16.18
CA HIS A 71 19.75 7.35 17.16
C HIS A 71 18.58 8.28 17.49
N ASP A 72 18.84 9.51 17.92
CA ASP A 72 17.83 10.51 18.26
C ASP A 72 16.89 10.82 17.10
N GLN A 73 17.43 10.87 15.87
CA GLN A 73 16.63 11.10 14.68
C GLN A 73 15.79 9.91 14.27
N PHE A 74 16.29 8.67 14.35
CA PHE A 74 15.63 7.54 13.71
C PHE A 74 14.96 6.54 14.67
N HIS A 75 15.24 6.56 15.98
CA HIS A 75 14.62 5.62 16.93
C HIS A 75 13.09 5.81 17.02
N THR A 76 12.63 7.06 17.12
CA THR A 76 11.19 7.38 17.15
C THR A 76 10.55 7.31 15.76
N HIS A 77 11.29 7.68 14.72
CA HIS A 77 10.79 7.63 13.35
C HIS A 77 10.57 6.19 12.86
N GLY A 78 11.52 5.28 13.14
CA GLY A 78 11.39 3.87 12.77
C GLY A 78 10.20 3.18 13.44
N TYR A 79 9.88 3.50 14.70
CA TYR A 79 8.68 2.98 15.37
C TYR A 79 7.38 3.47 14.70
N ARG A 80 7.29 4.78 14.41
CA ARG A 80 6.11 5.35 13.72
C ARG A 80 5.93 4.78 12.32
N GLU A 81 7.04 4.61 11.60
CA GLU A 81 7.05 4.00 10.28
C GLU A 81 6.62 2.54 10.34
N GLY A 82 7.14 1.76 11.30
CA GLY A 82 6.73 0.37 11.50
C GLY A 82 5.23 0.20 11.79
N ILE A 83 4.65 1.07 12.63
CA ILE A 83 3.19 1.09 12.87
C ILE A 83 2.41 1.45 11.59
N SER A 84 2.93 2.38 10.79
CA SER A 84 2.27 2.80 9.55
C SER A 84 2.34 1.69 8.49
N ALA A 85 3.53 1.11 8.29
CA ALA A 85 3.76 -0.01 7.39
C ALA A 85 2.92 -1.24 7.77
N GLY A 86 2.79 -1.56 9.06
CA GLY A 86 1.95 -2.66 9.53
C GLY A 86 0.45 -2.43 9.23
N LYS A 87 -0.04 -1.21 9.43
CA LYS A 87 -1.43 -0.84 9.08
C LYS A 87 -1.66 -0.92 7.57
N GLU A 88 -0.71 -0.43 6.78
CA GLU A 88 -0.78 -0.47 5.33
C GLU A 88 -0.76 -1.91 4.80
N ALA A 89 0.16 -2.75 5.28
CA ALA A 89 0.25 -4.15 4.90
C ALA A 89 -1.07 -4.91 5.18
N SER A 90 -1.67 -4.68 6.36
CA SER A 90 -2.97 -5.27 6.71
C SER A 90 -4.11 -4.77 5.80
N ALA A 91 -4.12 -3.49 5.45
CA ALA A 91 -5.11 -2.93 4.54
C ALA A 91 -4.94 -3.44 3.09
N GLN A 92 -3.69 -3.64 2.66
CA GLN A 92 -3.35 -4.06 1.30
C GLN A 92 -3.82 -5.49 1.01
N GLU A 93 -3.75 -6.40 1.98
CA GLU A 93 -4.31 -7.76 1.84
C GLU A 93 -5.81 -7.71 1.53
N GLY A 94 -6.58 -6.94 2.31
CA GLY A 94 -8.02 -6.76 2.09
C GLY A 94 -8.33 -6.11 0.73
N PHE A 95 -7.54 -5.11 0.33
CA PHE A 95 -7.64 -4.49 -0.99
C PHE A 95 -7.39 -5.50 -2.11
N ASN A 96 -6.33 -6.30 -2.02
CA ASN A 96 -5.97 -7.29 -3.05
C ASN A 96 -7.08 -8.33 -3.25
N ILE A 97 -7.69 -8.81 -2.16
CA ILE A 97 -8.83 -9.73 -2.22
C ILE A 97 -10.02 -9.06 -2.91
N GLY A 98 -10.40 -7.86 -2.45
CA GLY A 98 -11.50 -7.10 -3.02
C GLY A 98 -11.29 -6.77 -4.50
N PHE A 99 -10.07 -6.41 -4.89
CA PHE A 99 -9.69 -6.13 -6.27
C PHE A 99 -9.83 -7.38 -7.14
N LYS A 100 -9.25 -8.52 -6.73
CA LYS A 100 -9.37 -9.80 -7.46
C LYS A 100 -10.82 -10.20 -7.70
N GLN A 101 -11.68 -10.01 -6.70
CA GLN A 101 -13.11 -10.33 -6.79
C GLN A 101 -13.90 -9.35 -7.67
N SER A 102 -13.50 -8.08 -7.73
CA SER A 102 -14.28 -7.02 -8.37
C SER A 102 -13.81 -6.67 -9.77
N VAL A 103 -12.55 -6.91 -10.14
CA VAL A 103 -11.95 -6.40 -11.38
C VAL A 103 -12.71 -6.89 -12.62
N LEU A 104 -13.09 -8.16 -12.66
CA LEU A 104 -13.81 -8.74 -13.81
C LEU A 104 -15.22 -8.16 -13.95
N ALA A 105 -15.94 -8.03 -12.83
CA ALA A 105 -17.27 -7.44 -12.83
C ALA A 105 -17.23 -5.95 -13.22
N GLY A 106 -16.25 -5.21 -12.70
CA GLY A 106 -16.02 -3.80 -13.04
C GLY A 106 -15.66 -3.61 -14.51
N TYR A 107 -14.82 -4.49 -15.07
CA TYR A 107 -14.44 -4.47 -16.48
C TYR A 107 -15.66 -4.71 -17.40
N ASN A 108 -16.43 -5.78 -17.14
CA ASN A 108 -17.63 -6.09 -17.93
C ASN A 108 -18.66 -4.96 -17.86
N TRP A 109 -18.87 -4.39 -16.66
CA TRP A 109 -19.75 -3.23 -16.49
C TRP A 109 -19.28 -2.01 -17.29
N GLY A 110 -17.96 -1.76 -17.27
CA GLY A 110 -17.32 -0.70 -18.05
C GLY A 110 -17.54 -0.86 -19.56
N ILE A 111 -17.39 -2.09 -20.09
CA ILE A 111 -17.67 -2.37 -21.51
C ILE A 111 -19.12 -2.04 -21.85
N VAL A 112 -20.08 -2.58 -21.08
CA VAL A 112 -21.51 -2.38 -21.36
C VAL A 112 -21.83 -0.88 -21.35
N ARG A 113 -21.33 -0.15 -20.35
CA ARG A 113 -21.54 1.29 -20.25
C ARG A 113 -20.89 2.06 -21.40
N GLY A 114 -19.70 1.68 -21.81
CA GLY A 114 -18.99 2.30 -22.93
C GLY A 114 -19.69 2.07 -24.27
N VAL A 115 -20.02 0.81 -24.58
CA VAL A 115 -20.70 0.43 -25.83
C VAL A 115 -22.08 1.08 -25.92
N THR A 116 -22.87 1.04 -24.85
CA THR A 116 -24.20 1.67 -24.84
C THR A 116 -24.12 3.18 -24.94
N SER A 117 -23.12 3.83 -24.33
CA SER A 117 -22.90 5.28 -24.46
C SER A 117 -22.48 5.68 -25.86
N ALA A 118 -21.56 4.93 -26.47
CA ALA A 118 -21.13 5.16 -27.84
C ALA A 118 -22.32 4.99 -28.80
N LEU A 119 -23.09 3.92 -28.64
CA LEU A 119 -24.27 3.70 -29.47
C LEU A 119 -25.32 4.79 -29.26
N ALA A 120 -25.53 5.27 -28.03
CA ALA A 120 -26.48 6.35 -27.74
C ALA A 120 -26.08 7.69 -28.39
N SER A 121 -24.77 7.96 -28.54
CA SER A 121 -24.25 9.20 -29.13
C SER A 121 -24.25 9.21 -30.66
N LEU A 122 -24.48 8.08 -31.33
CA LEU A 122 -24.60 8.03 -32.79
C LEU A 122 -25.86 8.79 -33.28
N PRO A 123 -25.83 9.37 -34.49
CA PRO A 123 -27.04 9.84 -35.18
C PRO A 123 -28.02 8.69 -35.47
N ASP A 124 -29.31 9.00 -35.54
CA ASP A 124 -30.36 8.00 -35.72
C ASP A 124 -30.25 7.27 -37.06
N GLU A 125 -29.85 7.97 -38.14
CA GLU A 125 -29.63 7.35 -39.45
C GLU A 125 -28.51 6.29 -39.41
N LEU A 126 -27.51 6.49 -38.54
CA LEU A 126 -26.39 5.57 -38.38
C LEU A 126 -26.79 4.39 -37.48
N LYS A 127 -27.56 4.65 -36.42
CA LYS A 127 -28.14 3.61 -35.55
C LYS A 127 -29.06 2.66 -36.33
N GLU A 128 -29.88 3.21 -37.23
CA GLU A 128 -30.79 2.43 -38.08
C GLU A 128 -30.03 1.53 -39.07
N LYS A 129 -28.90 2.00 -39.60
CA LYS A 129 -28.02 1.18 -40.45
C LYS A 129 -27.24 0.12 -39.68
N LEU A 130 -26.83 0.40 -38.45
CA LEU A 130 -26.06 -0.52 -37.63
C LEU A 130 -26.93 -1.62 -37.01
N ILE A 131 -28.15 -1.25 -36.63
CA ILE A 131 -29.13 -2.13 -36.00
C ILE A 131 -30.42 -1.99 -36.80
N GLU A 132 -30.69 -2.94 -37.69
CA GLU A 132 -31.82 -2.85 -38.62
C GLU A 132 -33.18 -2.98 -37.91
N THR A 133 -33.26 -3.81 -36.86
CA THR A 133 -34.50 -4.07 -36.12
C THR A 133 -34.80 -3.01 -35.06
N GLN A 134 -35.99 -2.40 -35.11
CA GLN A 134 -36.44 -1.41 -34.11
C GLN A 134 -36.49 -1.98 -32.68
N GLU A 135 -36.88 -3.25 -32.52
CA GLU A 135 -36.90 -3.92 -31.20
C GLU A 135 -35.52 -3.92 -30.55
N LYS A 136 -34.47 -4.25 -31.32
CA LYS A 136 -33.08 -4.24 -30.83
C LYS A 136 -32.61 -2.84 -30.45
N ARG A 137 -33.00 -1.82 -31.23
CA ARG A 137 -32.72 -0.42 -30.88
C ARG A 137 -33.37 -0.03 -29.55
N ASN A 138 -34.61 -0.46 -29.32
CA ASN A 138 -35.32 -0.22 -28.07
C ASN A 138 -34.68 -0.97 -26.88
N GLU A 139 -34.27 -2.23 -27.07
CA GLU A 139 -33.52 -2.99 -26.07
C GLU A 139 -32.23 -2.29 -25.66
N PHE A 140 -31.42 -1.82 -26.63
CA PHE A 140 -30.19 -1.08 -26.35
C PHE A 140 -30.43 0.23 -25.63
N LYS A 141 -31.50 0.95 -25.99
CA LYS A 141 -31.91 2.18 -25.30
C LYS A 141 -32.28 1.89 -23.84
N GLY A 142 -33.07 0.84 -23.59
CA GLY A 142 -33.42 0.42 -22.24
C GLY A 142 -32.20 -0.02 -21.43
N LEU A 143 -31.24 -0.70 -22.07
CA LEU A 143 -29.97 -1.06 -21.44
C LEU A 143 -29.13 0.17 -21.07
N TYR A 144 -29.04 1.15 -21.97
CA TYR A 144 -28.36 2.43 -21.70
C TYR A 144 -28.97 3.13 -20.49
N GLU A 145 -30.29 3.28 -20.44
CA GLU A 145 -31.00 3.92 -19.34
C GLU A 145 -30.78 3.16 -18.02
N SER A 146 -30.90 1.82 -18.04
CA SER A 146 -30.68 0.97 -16.86
C SER A 146 -29.26 1.10 -16.30
N VAL A 147 -28.24 1.01 -17.16
CA VAL A 147 -26.82 1.08 -16.75
C VAL A 147 -26.45 2.47 -16.23
N HIS A 148 -27.06 3.53 -16.80
CA HIS A 148 -26.81 4.91 -16.38
C HIS A 148 -27.66 5.37 -15.20
N SER A 149 -28.72 4.63 -14.84
CA SER A 149 -29.52 4.91 -13.64
C SER A 149 -28.73 4.69 -12.35
N ILE A 150 -27.74 3.78 -12.37
CA ILE A 150 -26.90 3.48 -11.22
C ILE A 150 -25.80 4.55 -11.10
N SER A 151 -25.95 5.42 -10.10
CA SER A 151 -24.90 6.37 -9.73
C SER A 151 -23.69 5.65 -9.12
N THR A 152 -22.50 6.23 -9.29
CA THR A 152 -21.28 5.78 -8.60
C THR A 152 -21.49 5.74 -7.09
N ALA A 153 -22.24 6.69 -6.54
CA ALA A 153 -22.55 6.73 -5.11
C ALA A 153 -23.41 5.52 -4.68
N ASP A 154 -24.41 5.15 -5.47
CA ASP A 154 -25.27 4.01 -5.17
C ASP A 154 -24.53 2.68 -5.34
N ALA A 155 -23.69 2.56 -6.36
CA ALA A 155 -22.80 1.41 -6.53
C ALA A 155 -21.89 1.20 -5.31
N LEU A 156 -21.31 2.28 -4.78
CA LEU A 156 -20.50 2.23 -3.56
C LEU A 156 -21.33 1.86 -2.32
N ARG A 157 -22.57 2.33 -2.21
CA ARG A 157 -23.48 1.93 -1.12
C ARG A 157 -23.82 0.45 -1.19
N PHE A 158 -24.08 -0.11 -2.37
CA PHE A 158 -24.32 -1.54 -2.54
C PHE A 158 -23.11 -2.39 -2.16
N ALA A 159 -21.90 -1.97 -2.58
CA ALA A 159 -20.67 -2.63 -2.18
C ALA A 159 -20.51 -2.63 -0.65
N ARG A 160 -20.67 -1.46 -0.01
CA ARG A 160 -20.55 -1.34 1.46
C ARG A 160 -21.59 -2.17 2.22
N ALA A 161 -22.81 -2.27 1.70
CA ALA A 161 -23.87 -3.08 2.31
C ALA A 161 -23.55 -4.58 2.27
N LYS A 162 -22.87 -5.05 1.21
CA LYS A 162 -22.50 -6.46 1.03
C LYS A 162 -21.36 -6.93 1.95
N PHE A 163 -20.51 -6.01 2.40
CA PHE A 163 -19.35 -6.31 3.27
C PHE A 163 -19.54 -5.85 4.72
N ARG A 164 -20.77 -5.53 5.13
CA ARG A 164 -21.08 -5.29 6.56
C ARG A 164 -21.19 -6.66 7.26
N PRO A 165 -20.45 -6.92 8.36
CA PRO A 165 -20.58 -8.14 9.14
C PRO A 165 -21.95 -8.26 9.81
#